data_AF-A0A931TIH6-F1
#
_entry.id   AF-A0A931TIH6-F1
#
_cell.length_a   1.000
_cell.length_b   1.000
_cell.length_c   1.000
_cell.angle_alpha   90.00
_cell.angle_beta   90.00
_cell.angle_gamma   90.00
#
_symmetry.space_group_name_H-M   'P 1'
#
loop_
_entity.id
_entity.type
_entity.pdbx_description
1 polymer ?
#
loop_
_entity_poly.entity_id
_entity_poly.type
_entity_poly.pdbx_seq_one_letter_code
_entity_poly.pdbx_strand_id
1 'polypeptide(L)' 'MAVPLSVQNTDPGADLIGSLFHRLNNQLGIILANAELLERKAADDMSRRRAAQVVASALDAMTTAKEIRQRLER' A
#
# COMPACT_ATOMS: atom_id res chain seq x y z
N MET A 1 -49.07 -0.17 -2.98
CA MET A 1 -48.14 0.77 -2.32
C MET A 1 -46.73 0.26 -2.61
N ALA A 2 -46.05 0.81 -3.62
CA ALA A 2 -44.73 0.34 -4.03
C ALA A 2 -43.67 1.06 -3.18
N VAL A 3 -42.86 0.30 -2.46
CA VAL A 3 -41.69 0.82 -1.73
C VAL A 3 -40.62 1.13 -2.77
N PRO A 4 -40.09 2.35 -2.86
CA PRO A 4 -38.98 2.63 -3.76
C PRO A 4 -37.73 1.92 -3.22
N LEU A 5 -37.16 1.05 -4.05
CA LEU A 5 -35.81 0.51 -3.84
C LEU A 5 -34.85 1.70 -3.90
N SER A 6 -34.30 2.11 -2.75
CA SER A 6 -33.16 3.02 -2.70
C SER A 6 -32.01 2.34 -3.42
N VAL A 7 -31.80 2.70 -4.69
CA VAL A 7 -30.56 2.42 -5.42
C VAL A 7 -29.45 3.02 -4.57
N GLN A 8 -28.65 2.15 -3.95
CA GLN A 8 -27.42 2.57 -3.28
C GLN A 8 -26.56 3.21 -4.36
N ASN A 9 -26.46 4.53 -4.33
CA ASN A 9 -25.64 5.30 -5.24
C ASN A 9 -24.20 5.19 -4.72
N THR A 10 -23.58 4.02 -4.93
CA THR A 10 -22.14 3.83 -4.70
C THR A 10 -21.41 4.60 -5.78
N ASP A 11 -20.66 5.63 -5.38
CA ASP A 11 -19.83 6.42 -6.28
C ASP A 11 -18.76 5.50 -6.90
N PRO A 12 -18.81 5.18 -8.21
CA PRO A 12 -17.88 4.25 -8.84
C PRO A 12 -16.41 4.70 -8.71
N GLY A 13 -16.18 6.02 -8.54
CA GLY A 13 -14.86 6.59 -8.32
C GLY A 13 -14.27 6.22 -6.96
N ALA A 14 -15.10 6.14 -5.91
CA ALA A 14 -14.65 5.78 -4.56
C ALA A 14 -14.20 4.30 -4.50
N ASP A 15 -14.93 3.41 -5.16
CA ASP A 15 -14.60 1.98 -5.24
C ASP A 15 -13.31 1.73 -6.04
N LEU A 16 -13.10 2.49 -7.13
CA LEU A 16 -11.85 2.43 -7.90
C LEU A 16 -10.65 2.86 -7.07
N ILE A 17 -10.73 4.01 -6.37
CA ILE A 17 -9.64 4.51 -5.53
C ILE A 17 -9.29 3.51 -4.43
N GLY A 18 -10.29 2.94 -3.75
CA GLY A 18 -10.07 1.89 -2.75
C GLY A 18 -9.33 0.68 -3.32
N SER A 19 -9.71 0.21 -4.51
CA SER A 19 -9.07 -0.92 -5.18
C SER A 19 -7.60 -0.62 -5.55
N LEU A 20 -7.30 0.61 -5.97
CA LEU A 20 -5.93 1.05 -6.28
C LEU A 20 -5.05 1.07 -5.04
N PHE A 21 -5.55 1.58 -3.90
CA PHE A 21 -4.81 1.55 -2.64
C PHE A 21 -4.57 0.13 -2.13
N HIS A 22 -5.53 -0.78 -2.29
CA HIS A 22 -5.33 -2.18 -1.96
C HIS A 22 -4.18 -2.78 -2.80
N ARG A 23 -4.19 -2.54 -4.13
CA ARG A 23 -3.14 -3.04 -5.03
C ARG A 23 -1.78 -2.43 -4.72
N LEU A 24 -1.72 -1.12 -4.46
CA LEU A 24 -0.51 -0.41 -4.08
C LEU A 24 0.08 -0.97 -2.78
N ASN A 25 -0.73 -1.11 -1.73
CA ASN A 25 -0.27 -1.64 -0.45
C ASN A 25 0.22 -3.09 -0.57
N ASN A 26 -0.43 -3.90 -1.41
CA ASN A 26 0.03 -5.25 -1.70
C ASN A 26 1.41 -5.27 -2.38
N GLN A 27 1.63 -4.39 -3.38
CA GLN A 27 2.92 -4.27 -4.05
C GLN A 27 4.02 -3.79 -3.09
N LEU A 28 3.72 -2.81 -2.24
CA LEU A 28 4.64 -2.34 -1.21
C LEU A 28 4.98 -3.46 -0.20
N GLY A 29 3.99 -4.28 0.18
CA GLY A 29 4.21 -5.44 1.05
C GLY A 29 5.16 -6.47 0.45
N ILE A 30 5.01 -6.77 -0.84
CA ILE A 30 5.93 -7.66 -1.58
C ILE A 30 7.35 -7.08 -1.63
N ILE A 31 7.48 -5.78 -1.91
CA ILE A 31 8.78 -5.09 -1.94
C ILE A 31 9.45 -5.16 -0.56
N LEU A 32 8.71 -4.85 0.50
CA LEU A 32 9.20 -4.90 1.88
C LEU A 32 9.68 -6.31 2.25
N ALA A 33 8.86 -7.34 2.01
CA ALA A 33 9.24 -8.72 2.32
C ALA A 33 10.49 -9.18 1.57
N ASN A 34 10.62 -8.80 0.29
CA ASN A 34 11.83 -9.09 -0.49
C ASN A 34 13.06 -8.34 0.04
N ALA A 35 12.92 -7.06 0.41
CA ALA A 35 14.00 -6.26 0.96
C ALA A 35 14.49 -6.82 2.30
N GLU A 36 13.57 -7.19 3.20
CA GLU A 36 13.91 -7.85 4.48
C GLU A 36 14.62 -9.19 4.24
N LEU A 37 14.17 -9.98 3.27
CA LEU A 37 14.81 -11.24 2.92
C LEU A 37 16.24 -11.03 2.40
N LEU A 38 16.43 -10.01 1.54
CA LEU A 38 17.75 -9.63 1.02
C LEU A 38 18.68 -9.15 2.14
N GLU A 39 18.17 -8.33 3.07
CA GLU A 39 18.94 -7.85 4.22
C GLU A 39 19.41 -9.02 5.10
N ARG A 40 18.50 -9.96 5.41
CA ARG A 40 18.81 -11.14 6.23
C ARG A 40 19.79 -12.08 5.53
N LYS A 41 19.73 -12.20 4.20
CA LYS A 41 20.57 -13.11 3.42
C LYS A 41 21.83 -12.47 2.84
N ALA A 42 22.06 -11.17 3.05
CA ALA A 42 23.21 -10.48 2.49
C ALA A 42 24.54 -11.06 3.00
N ALA A 43 25.40 -11.44 2.05
CA ALA A 43 26.71 -12.01 2.32
C ALA A 43 27.74 -10.95 2.78
N ASP A 44 27.55 -9.70 2.36
CA ASP A 44 28.43 -8.58 2.67
C ASP A 44 27.64 -7.40 3.26
N ASP A 45 28.35 -6.56 4.02
CA ASP A 45 27.74 -5.43 4.73
C ASP A 45 27.22 -4.33 3.82
N MET A 46 27.81 -4.16 2.62
CA MET A 46 27.33 -3.16 1.66
C MET A 46 25.96 -3.57 1.09
N SER A 47 25.80 -4.84 0.73
CA SER A 47 24.52 -5.38 0.29
C SER A 47 23.48 -5.36 1.41
N ARG A 48 23.88 -5.66 2.66
CA ARG A 48 23.00 -5.57 3.83
C ARG A 48 22.48 -4.15 4.04
N ARG A 49 23.36 -3.14 4.01
CA ARG A 49 22.98 -1.73 4.16
C ARG A 49 22.06 -1.24 3.05
N ARG A 50 22.32 -1.63 1.80
CA ARG A 50 21.44 -1.29 0.68
C ARG A 50 20.05 -1.90 0.86
N ALA A 51 19.96 -3.16 1.28
CA ALA A 51 18.67 -3.80 1.56
C ALA A 51 17.93 -3.13 2.72
N ALA A 52 18.63 -2.80 3.82
CA ALA A 52 18.07 -2.04 4.94
C ALA A 52 17.53 -0.66 4.51
N GLN A 53 18.22 0.03 3.61
CA GLN A 53 17.73 1.28 3.04
C GLN A 53 16.43 1.08 2.25
N VAL A 54 16.31 0.01 1.46
CA VAL A 54 15.08 -0.32 0.73
C VAL A 54 13.95 -0.65 1.70
N VAL A 55 14.21 -1.37 2.79
CA VAL A 55 13.24 -1.63 3.87
C VAL A 55 12.70 -0.32 4.42
N ALA A 56 13.59 0.60 4.82
CA ALA A 56 13.20 1.91 5.35
C ALA A 56 12.35 2.71 4.34
N SER A 57 12.78 2.78 3.08
CA SER A 57 12.03 3.49 2.03
C SER A 57 10.66 2.87 1.74
N ALA A 58 10.52 1.54 1.83
CA ALA A 58 9.23 0.87 1.66
C ALA A 58 8.25 1.21 2.80
N LEU A 59 8.74 1.27 4.05
CA LEU A 59 7.93 1.69 5.20
C LEU A 59 7.49 3.16 5.09
N ASP A 60 8.38 4.05 4.65
CA ASP A 60 8.05 5.45 4.41
C ASP A 60 7.00 5.60 3.29
N ALA A 61 7.12 4.81 2.21
CA ALA A 61 6.15 4.78 1.13
C ALA A 61 4.77 4.28 1.59
N MET A 62 4.72 3.24 2.43
CA MET A 62 3.46 2.77 3.03
C MET A 62 2.81 3.84 3.91
N THR A 63 3.61 4.55 4.71
CA THR A 63 3.13 5.67 5.54
C THR A 63 2.54 6.77 4.66
N THR A 64 3.24 7.13 3.59
CA THR A 64 2.78 8.13 2.62
C THR A 64 1.47 7.68 1.94
N ALA A 65 1.38 6.42 1.50
CA ALA A 65 0.17 5.87 0.89
C ALA A 65 -1.03 5.92 1.85
N LYS A 66 -0.81 5.60 3.13
CA LYS A 66 -1.83 5.71 4.18
C LYS A 66 -2.29 7.15 4.37
N GLU A 67 -1.38 8.12 4.40
CA GLU A 67 -1.72 9.54 4.51
C GLU A 67 -2.54 10.04 3.32
N ILE A 68 -2.18 9.66 2.09
CA ILE A 68 -2.95 10.05 0.89
C ILE A 68 -4.37 9.49 0.99
N ARG A 69 -4.51 8.21 1.35
CA ARG A 69 -5.83 7.57 1.52
C ARG A 69 -6.68 8.31 2.56
N GLN A 70 -6.12 8.63 3.72
CA GLN A 70 -6.81 9.36 4.78
C GLN A 70 -7.25 10.77 4.36
N ARG A 71 -6.53 11.42 3.44
CA ARG A 71 -6.91 12.75 2.91
C ARG A 71 -8.00 12.67 1.85
N LEU A 72 -8.13 11.55 1.14
CA LEU A 72 -9.16 11.32 0.11
C LEU A 72 -10.47 10.78 0.68
N GLU A 73 -10.44 10.10 1.84
CA GLU A 73 -11.63 9.59 2.55
C GLU A 73 -12.27 10.64 3.48
N ARG A 74 -11.80 11.90 3.46
CA ARG A 74 -12.31 13.01 4.27
C ARG A 74 -13.28 13.91 3.52
#